data_AF-E2BVW9-F1
#
_entry.id   AF-E2BVW9-F1
#
_cell.length_a   1.000
_cell.length_b   1.000
_cell.length_c   1.000
_cell.angle_alpha   90.00
_cell.angle_beta   90.00
_cell.angle_gamma   90.00
#
_symmetry.space_group_name_H-M   'P 1'
#
loop_
_entity.id
_entity.type
_entity.pdbx_description
1 polymer ?
#
loop_
_entity_poly.entity_id
_entity_poly.type
_entity_poly.pdbx_seq_one_letter_code
_entity_poly.pdbx_strand_id
1 'polypeptide(L)'
;IAASILEASMKILGFSVRSKNLKGTYEKVLRDASVAIAAGTTIMADRMAIGEGGNQDILEELREENARLRTSQEDTNRKMEELK
;
A
#
# COMPACT_ATOMS: atom_id res chain seq x y z
N ILE A 1 14.07 -6.25 -8.80
CA ILE A 1 13.87 -6.25 -10.27
C ILE A 1 13.34 -4.89 -10.76
N ALA A 2 12.16 -4.43 -10.31
CA ALA A 2 11.57 -3.16 -10.76
C ALA A 2 12.47 -1.93 -10.53
N ALA A 3 13.07 -1.79 -9.35
CA ALA A 3 14.02 -0.71 -9.04
C ALA A 3 15.25 -0.70 -9.98
N SER A 4 15.82 -1.87 -10.25
CA SER A 4 16.97 -2.03 -11.15
C SER A 4 16.62 -1.72 -12.62
N ILE A 5 15.42 -2.08 -13.07
CA ILE A 5 14.92 -1.76 -14.41
C ILE A 5 14.67 -0.25 -14.56
N LEU A 6 14.10 0.39 -13.54
CA LEU A 6 13.88 1.84 -13.53
C LEU A 6 15.22 2.60 -13.59
N GLU A 7 16.21 2.17 -12.79
CA GLU A 7 17.54 2.77 -12.79
C GLU A 7 18.24 2.63 -14.15
N ALA A 8 18.20 1.44 -14.76
CA ALA A 8 18.75 1.21 -16.10
C ALA A 8 18.06 2.07 -17.16
N SER A 9 16.73 2.19 -17.08
CA SER A 9 15.92 3.00 -18.01
C SER A 9 16.24 4.48 -17.89
N MET A 10 16.42 5.00 -16.67
CA MET A 10 16.84 6.39 -16.43
C MET A 10 18.24 6.67 -17.00
N LYS A 11 19.18 5.73 -16.89
CA LYS A 11 20.53 5.86 -17.48
C LYS A 11 20.44 5.94 -19.01
N ILE A 12 19.71 5.05 -19.66
CA ILE A 12 19.52 5.04 -21.13
C ILE A 12 18.87 6.35 -21.62
N LEU A 13 17.85 6.84 -20.90
CA LEU A 13 17.21 8.10 -21.21
C LEU A 13 18.21 9.27 -21.13
N GLY A 14 19.02 9.33 -20.06
CA GLY A 14 20.07 10.34 -19.89
C GLY A 14 21.10 10.33 -21.03
N PHE A 15 21.51 9.15 -21.50
CA PHE A 15 22.39 9.00 -22.66
C PHE A 15 21.75 9.53 -23.95
N SER A 16 20.49 9.18 -24.23
CA SER A 16 19.77 9.60 -25.44
C SER A 16 19.49 11.10 -25.50
N VAL A 17 19.27 11.73 -24.35
CA VAL A 17 19.10 13.19 -24.24
C VAL A 17 20.44 13.88 -24.52
N ARG A 18 21.53 13.41 -23.91
CA ARG A 18 22.87 14.01 -24.07
C ARG A 18 23.42 13.85 -25.48
N SER A 19 23.06 12.76 -26.18
CA SER A 19 23.46 12.52 -27.57
C SER A 19 22.58 13.24 -28.61
N LYS A 20 21.54 13.98 -28.19
CA LYS A 20 20.53 14.60 -29.06
C LYS A 20 19.79 13.61 -29.99
N ASN A 21 19.87 12.31 -29.70
CA ASN A 21 19.15 11.29 -30.46
C ASN A 21 17.66 11.21 -30.11
N LEU A 22 17.21 11.97 -29.11
CA LEU A 22 15.80 12.05 -28.72
C LEU A 22 15.26 13.48 -28.86
N LYS A 23 14.15 13.64 -29.60
CA LYS A 23 13.43 14.93 -29.67
C LYS A 23 12.84 15.24 -28.29
N GLY A 24 12.90 16.50 -27.85
CA GLY A 24 12.47 16.90 -26.49
C GLY A 24 11.04 16.50 -26.10
N THR A 25 10.13 16.34 -27.08
CA THR A 25 8.79 15.81 -26.84
C THR A 25 8.80 14.36 -26.33
N TYR A 26 9.67 13.50 -26.90
CA TYR A 26 9.82 12.11 -26.44
C TYR A 26 10.51 12.04 -25.09
N GLU A 27 11.44 12.94 -24.79
CA GLU A 27 12.06 13.02 -23.46
C GLU A 27 11.02 13.32 -22.38
N LYS A 28 10.15 14.31 -22.61
CA LYS A 28 9.07 14.65 -21.67
C LYS A 28 8.14 13.45 -21.45
N VAL A 29 7.67 12.83 -22.53
CA VAL A 29 6.78 11.65 -22.45
C VAL A 29 7.43 10.50 -21.68
N LEU A 30 8.73 10.24 -21.88
CA LEU A 30 9.44 9.18 -21.16
C LEU A 30 9.63 9.49 -19.67
N ARG A 31 9.88 10.76 -19.32
CA ARG A 31 9.94 11.20 -17.93
C ARG A 31 8.59 11.04 -17.25
N ASP A 32 7.52 11.51 -17.89
CA ASP A 32 6.15 11.41 -17.37
C ASP A 32 5.73 9.94 -17.18
N ALA A 33 6.02 9.08 -18.17
CA ALA A 33 5.78 7.64 -18.07
C ALA A 33 6.58 7.00 -16.93
N SER A 34 7.84 7.39 -16.73
CA SER A 34 8.67 6.89 -15.64
C SER A 34 8.12 7.26 -14.26
N VAL A 35 7.64 8.50 -14.10
CA VAL A 35 7.00 8.96 -12.86
C VAL A 35 5.69 8.20 -12.61
N ALA A 36 4.85 8.02 -13.64
CA ALA A 36 3.61 7.27 -13.52
C ALA A 36 3.84 5.80 -13.16
N ILE A 37 4.85 5.15 -13.76
CA ILE A 37 5.24 3.77 -13.43
C ILE A 37 5.72 3.70 -11.97
N ALA A 38 6.62 4.60 -11.55
CA ALA A 38 7.12 4.62 -10.18
C ALA A 38 5.98 4.79 -9.15
N ALA A 39 5.09 5.77 -9.37
CA ALA A 39 3.93 5.99 -8.51
C ALA A 39 3.01 4.76 -8.48
N GLY A 40 2.73 4.16 -9.65
CA GLY A 40 1.94 2.93 -9.74
C GLY A 40 2.56 1.76 -8.97
N THR A 41 3.88 1.58 -9.06
CA THR A 41 4.59 0.52 -8.32
C THR A 41 4.56 0.73 -6.81
N THR A 42 4.68 1.97 -6.32
CA THR A 42 4.56 2.28 -4.89
C THR A 42 3.15 1.98 -4.38
N ILE A 43 2.11 2.45 -5.07
CA ILE A 43 0.72 2.18 -4.68
C ILE A 43 0.44 0.68 -4.67
N MET A 44 0.98 -0.07 -5.62
CA MET A 44 0.81 -1.51 -5.70
C MET A 44 1.55 -2.22 -4.56
N ALA A 45 2.75 -1.77 -4.20
CA ALA A 45 3.48 -2.26 -3.03
C ALA A 45 2.74 -1.98 -1.72
N ASP A 46 2.20 -0.77 -1.54
CA ASP A 46 1.39 -0.40 -0.37
C ASP A 46 0.14 -1.29 -0.26
N ARG A 47 -0.55 -1.54 -1.38
CA ARG A 47 -1.71 -2.44 -1.41
C ARG A 47 -1.35 -3.88 -1.07
N MET A 48 -0.21 -4.37 -1.56
CA MET A 48 0.29 -5.70 -1.22
C MET A 48 0.64 -5.79 0.27
N ALA A 49 1.29 -4.78 0.85
CA ALA A 49 1.60 -4.72 2.28
C ALA A 49 0.33 -4.69 3.16
N ILE A 50 -0.71 -3.96 2.73
CA ILE A 50 -2.03 -3.98 3.39
C ILE A 50 -2.67 -5.37 3.31
N GLY A 51 -2.55 -6.03 2.15
CA GLY A 51 -3.10 -7.36 1.90
C GLY A 51 -2.36 -8.52 2.60
N GLU A 52 -1.06 -8.37 2.90
CA GLU A 52 -0.20 -9.43 3.47
C GLU A 52 -0.17 -9.46 5.01
N GLY A 53 -0.81 -8.52 5.71
CA GLY A 53 -0.88 -8.60 7.18
C GLY A 53 -1.51 -7.40 7.89
N GLY A 54 -1.44 -6.19 7.29
CA GLY A 54 -1.92 -4.97 7.96
C GLY A 54 -3.42 -4.99 8.32
N ASN A 55 -4.25 -5.65 7.52
CA ASN A 55 -5.67 -5.83 7.83
C ASN A 55 -5.96 -7.00 8.77
N GLN A 56 -5.07 -7.98 8.84
CA GLN A 56 -5.30 -9.21 9.58
C GLN A 56 -5.12 -8.98 11.08
N ASP A 57 -4.09 -8.20 11.46
CA ASP A 57 -3.85 -7.78 12.85
C ASP A 57 -5.02 -6.95 13.39
N ILE A 58 -5.53 -6.01 12.58
CA ILE A 58 -6.71 -5.19 12.93
C ILE A 58 -7.97 -6.07 13.07
N LEU A 59 -8.12 -7.07 12.20
CA LEU A 59 -9.26 -7.99 12.27
C LEU A 59 -9.20 -8.89 13.51
N GLU A 60 -8.00 -9.25 13.95
CA GLU A 60 -7.75 -10.04 15.15
C GLU A 60 -8.02 -9.22 16.41
N GLU A 61 -7.51 -7.97 16.50
CA GLU A 61 -7.85 -7.04 17.58
C GLU A 61 -9.36 -6.81 17.70
N LEU A 62 -10.05 -6.58 16.58
CA LEU A 62 -11.51 -6.40 16.57
C LEU A 62 -12.26 -7.65 17.05
N ARG A 63 -11.77 -8.86 16.74
CA ARG A 63 -12.37 -10.11 17.22
C ARG A 63 -12.19 -10.28 18.72
N GLU A 64 -10.99 -10.00 19.24
CA GLU A 64 -10.72 -10.05 20.68
C GLU A 64 -11.57 -9.06 21.46
N GLU A 65 -11.68 -7.82 20.98
CA GLU A 65 -12.50 -6.79 21.61
C GLU A 65 -13.99 -7.17 21.59
N ASN A 66 -14.49 -7.71 20.47
CA ASN A 66 -15.88 -8.17 20.38
C ASN A 66 -16.19 -9.29 21.38
N ALA A 67 -15.26 -10.24 21.57
CA ALA A 67 -15.41 -11.31 22.56
C ALA A 67 -15.46 -10.75 23.98
N ARG A 68 -14.56 -9.82 24.33
CA ARG A 68 -14.56 -9.15 25.64
C ARG A 68 -15.86 -8.39 25.90
N LEU A 69 -16.35 -7.65 24.91
CA LEU A 69 -17.61 -6.91 25.02
C LEU A 69 -18.81 -7.83 25.22
N ARG A 70 -18.88 -8.96 24.52
CA ARG A 70 -19.93 -9.96 24.72
C ARG A 70 -19.92 -10.52 26.14
N THR A 71 -18.76 -10.92 26.65
CA THR A 71 -18.64 -11.40 28.03
C THR A 71 -19.04 -10.33 29.03
N SER A 72 -18.60 -9.08 28.83
CA SER A 72 -19.01 -7.96 29.68
C SER A 72 -20.53 -7.74 29.64
N GLN A 73 -21.15 -7.86 28.47
CA GLN A 73 -22.58 -7.68 28.28
C GLN A 73 -23.37 -8.78 29.00
N GLU A 74 -22.94 -10.04 28.88
CA GLU A 74 -23.54 -11.18 29.57
C GLU A 74 -23.46 -11.02 31.10
N ASP A 75 -22.30 -10.61 31.62
CA ASP A 75 -22.14 -10.34 33.06
C ASP A 75 -23.00 -9.18 33.55
N THR A 76 -23.14 -8.10 32.77
CA THR A 76 -24.04 -7.00 33.13
C THR A 76 -25.51 -7.43 33.12
N ASN A 77 -25.92 -8.28 32.17
CA ASN A 77 -27.28 -8.81 32.13
C ASN A 77 -27.55 -9.72 33.33
N ARG A 78 -26.61 -10.60 33.69
CA ARG A 78 -26.75 -11.47 34.89
C ARG A 78 -26.92 -10.64 36.16
N LYS A 79 -26.09 -9.61 36.35
CA LYS A 79 -26.19 -8.71 37.51
C LYS A 79 -27.53 -7.96 37.54
N MET A 80 -28.08 -7.57 36.39
CA MET A 80 -29.41 -6.95 36.33
C MET A 80 -30.54 -7.93 36.65
N GLU A 81 -30.39 -9.22 36.31
CA GLU A 81 -31.35 -10.26 36.70
C GLU A 81 -31.29 -10.56 38.21
N GLU A 82 -30.10 -10.56 38.82
CA GLU A 82 -29.93 -10.75 40.27
C GLU A 82 -30.47 -9.58 41.11
N LEU A 83 -30.54 -8.38 40.53
CA LEU A 83 -31.07 -7.18 41.18
C LEU A 83 -32.59 -6.97 40.96
N LYS A 84 -33.23 -7.82 40.15
CA LYS A 84 -34.68 -7.83 39.93
C LYS A 84 -35.39 -8.68 40.99
#